data_AF-A0A9P0PTZ0-F1
#
_entry.id   AF-A0A9P0PTZ0-F1
#
_cell.length_a   1.000
_cell.length_b   1.000
_cell.length_c   1.000
_cell.angle_alpha   90.00
_cell.angle_beta   90.00
_cell.angle_gamma   90.00
#
_symmetry.space_group_name_H-M   'P 1'
#
loop_
_entity.id
_entity.type
_entity.pdbx_description
1 polymer ?
#
loop_
_entity_poly.entity_id
_entity_poly.type
_entity_poly.pdbx_seq_one_letter_code
_entity_poly.pdbx_strand_id
1 'polypeptide(L)'
;MTPLNTSTTPAEEIYNESIIPSRNVIERSYGVWKKRYPCLAMGLRVHLDTAQAVTLGTAVLHNIACPNNEAMPPISPEQENAINMNLNLNLTRY
;
A
#
# COMPACT_ATOMS: atom_id res chain seq x y z
N MET A 1 -14.97 1.81 0.35
CA MET A 1 -15.80 2.77 1.09
C MET A 1 -15.00 4.05 1.21
N THR A 2 -15.61 5.20 0.92
CA THR A 2 -14.93 6.49 0.86
C THR A 2 -15.24 7.27 2.14
N PRO A 3 -14.23 7.87 2.81
CA PRO A 3 -14.47 8.75 3.94
C PRO A 3 -15.25 9.98 3.52
N LEU A 4 -16.00 10.56 4.44
CA LEU A 4 -16.66 11.84 4.25
C LEU A 4 -15.65 12.95 4.54
N ASN A 5 -15.43 13.84 3.57
CA ASN A 5 -14.47 14.95 3.70
C ASN A 5 -14.88 15.97 4.77
N THR A 6 -16.17 16.04 5.08
CA THR A 6 -16.75 16.89 6.14
C THR A 6 -17.80 16.06 6.87
N SER A 7 -17.57 15.77 8.14
CA SER A 7 -18.60 15.23 9.03
C SER A 7 -19.35 16.41 9.66
N THR A 8 -20.65 16.46 9.46
CA THR A 8 -21.56 17.45 10.06
C THR A 8 -22.41 16.82 11.16
N THR A 9 -22.56 15.49 11.15
CA THR A 9 -23.35 14.73 12.11
C THR A 9 -22.52 13.69 12.88
N PRO A 10 -22.90 13.33 14.13
CA PRO A 10 -22.19 12.30 14.90
C PRO A 10 -22.14 10.94 14.21
N ALA A 11 -23.13 10.60 13.40
CA ALA A 11 -23.16 9.34 12.64
C ALA A 11 -22.07 9.31 11.55
N GLU A 12 -21.74 10.45 10.95
CA GLU A 12 -20.69 10.58 9.94
C GLU A 12 -19.30 10.50 10.56
N GLU A 13 -19.13 11.03 11.78
CA GLU A 13 -17.89 10.88 12.57
C GLU A 13 -17.63 9.40 12.88
N ILE A 14 -18.63 8.69 13.42
CA ILE A 14 -18.54 7.25 13.71
C ILE A 14 -18.24 6.44 12.44
N TYR A 15 -18.88 6.79 11.33
CA TYR A 15 -18.61 6.16 10.03
C TYR A 15 -17.14 6.33 9.62
N ASN A 16 -16.61 7.56 9.67
CA ASN A 16 -15.21 7.83 9.33
C ASN A 16 -14.25 7.09 10.27
N GLU A 17 -14.51 7.13 11.58
CA GLU A 17 -13.71 6.42 12.59
C GLU A 17 -13.68 4.90 12.34
N SER A 18 -14.80 4.31 11.93
CA SER A 18 -14.86 2.87 11.63
C SER A 18 -14.03 2.47 10.40
N ILE A 19 -13.80 3.39 9.46
CA ILE A 19 -13.10 3.14 8.20
C ILE A 19 -11.58 3.22 8.36
N ILE A 20 -11.09 4.12 9.22
CA ILE A 20 -9.66 4.32 9.48
C ILE A 20 -8.92 3.01 9.79
N PRO A 21 -9.33 2.17 10.77
CA PRO A 21 -8.61 0.94 11.08
C PRO A 21 -8.65 -0.06 9.91
N SER A 22 -9.77 -0.13 9.19
CA SER A 22 -9.91 -0.99 8.01
C SER A 22 -8.92 -0.61 6.91
N ARG A 23 -8.74 0.69 6.66
CA ARG A 23 -7.75 1.18 5.68
C ARG A 23 -6.32 0.99 6.16
N ASN A 24 -6.04 1.23 7.44
CA ASN A 24 -4.71 1.07 8.01
C ASN A 24 -4.15 -0.34 7.79
N VAL A 25 -4.99 -1.38 7.91
CA VAL A 25 -4.57 -2.76 7.63
C VAL A 25 -4.12 -2.91 6.17
N ILE A 26 -4.92 -2.43 5.23
CA ILE A 26 -4.64 -2.53 3.79
C ILE A 26 -3.39 -1.72 3.41
N GLU A 27 -3.27 -0.49 3.90
CA GLU A 27 -2.15 0.40 3.63
C GLU A 27 -0.83 -0.16 4.17
N ARG A 28 -0.86 -0.77 5.37
CA ARG A 28 0.30 -1.48 5.93
C ARG A 28 0.68 -2.68 5.08
N SER A 29 -0.29 -3.49 4.64
CA SER A 29 -0.04 -4.61 3.72
C SER A 29 0.61 -4.15 2.42
N TYR A 30 0.11 -3.06 1.81
CA TYR A 30 0.73 -2.48 0.62
C TYR A 30 2.13 -1.91 0.88
N GLY A 31 2.38 -1.34 2.06
CA GLY A 31 3.71 -0.93 2.47
C GLY A 31 4.71 -2.09 2.49
N VAL A 32 4.35 -3.22 3.09
CA VAL A 32 5.20 -4.42 3.10
C VAL A 32 5.40 -4.98 1.70
N TRP A 33 4.34 -5.00 0.89
CA TRP A 33 4.42 -5.50 -0.48
C TRP A 33 5.36 -4.66 -1.36
N LYS A 34 5.27 -3.32 -1.27
CA LYS A 34 6.17 -2.38 -1.96
C LYS A 34 7.61 -2.47 -1.45
N LYS A 35 7.84 -2.78 -0.17
CA LYS A 35 9.18 -3.07 0.36
C LYS A 35 9.78 -4.33 -0.23
N ARG A 36 9.00 -5.41 -0.40
CA ARG A 36 9.45 -6.65 -1.05
C ARG A 36 9.75 -6.44 -2.53
N TYR A 37 8.92 -5.63 -3.22
CA TYR A 37 9.06 -5.35 -4.65
C TYR A 37 9.07 -3.83 -4.90
N PRO A 38 10.23 -3.17 -4.75
CA PRO A 38 10.34 -1.71 -4.89
C PRO A 38 9.95 -1.16 -6.26
N CYS A 39 9.89 -2.00 -7.31
CA CYS A 39 9.37 -1.62 -8.61
C CYS A 39 7.92 -1.09 -8.55
N LEU A 40 7.13 -1.51 -7.57
CA LEU A 40 5.76 -1.04 -7.33
C LEU A 40 5.72 0.39 -6.73
N ALA A 41 6.80 0.84 -6.10
CA ALA A 41 6.91 2.19 -5.54
C ALA A 41 7.64 3.16 -6.49
N MET A 42 8.65 2.68 -7.20
CA MET A 42 9.45 3.48 -8.15
C MET A 42 8.76 3.70 -9.50
N GLY A 43 7.77 2.86 -9.83
CA GLY A 43 7.07 2.88 -11.11
C GLY A 43 7.62 1.86 -12.11
N LEU A 44 6.71 1.33 -12.94
CA LEU A 44 7.01 0.32 -13.95
C LEU A 44 7.13 0.99 -15.33
N ARG A 45 8.24 0.76 -16.03
CA ARG A 45 8.49 1.27 -17.40
C ARG A 45 8.19 0.18 -18.44
N VAL A 46 6.99 -0.39 -18.39
CA VAL A 46 6.54 -1.45 -19.31
C VAL A 46 5.14 -1.13 -19.82
N HIS A 47 4.68 -1.84 -20.86
CA HIS A 47 3.31 -1.73 -21.34
C HIS A 47 2.30 -2.05 -20.23
N LEU A 48 1.12 -1.43 -20.29
CA LEU A 48 0.09 -1.55 -19.25
C LEU A 48 -0.29 -3.02 -18.98
N ASP A 49 -0.44 -3.83 -20.02
CA ASP A 49 -0.77 -5.25 -19.91
C ASP A 49 0.32 -6.02 -19.15
N THR A 50 1.59 -5.72 -19.44
CA THR A 50 2.73 -6.28 -18.71
C THR A 50 2.78 -5.78 -17.27
N ALA A 51 2.47 -4.50 -17.03
CA ALA A 51 2.44 -3.93 -15.68
C ALA A 51 1.38 -4.63 -14.81
N GLN A 52 0.21 -4.94 -15.38
CA GLN A 52 -0.81 -5.73 -14.71
C GLN A 52 -0.31 -7.14 -14.39
N ALA A 53 0.32 -7.82 -15.35
CA ALA A 53 0.89 -9.16 -15.13
C ALA A 53 1.98 -9.16 -14.04
N VAL A 54 2.85 -8.16 -14.03
CA VAL A 54 3.88 -7.98 -12.98
C VAL A 54 3.23 -7.73 -11.61
N THR A 55 2.19 -6.91 -11.56
CA THR A 55 1.46 -6.63 -10.31
C THR A 55 0.82 -7.91 -9.77
N LEU A 56 0.15 -8.69 -10.61
CA LEU A 56 -0.44 -9.97 -10.21
C LEU A 56 0.62 -10.99 -9.79
N GLY A 57 1.71 -11.12 -10.56
CA GLY A 57 2.80 -12.05 -10.25
C GLY A 57 3.45 -11.73 -8.91
N THR A 58 3.74 -10.46 -8.63
CA THR A 58 4.32 -10.03 -7.35
C THR A 58 3.35 -10.18 -6.18
N ALA A 59 2.03 -10.08 -6.40
CA ALA A 59 1.03 -10.35 -5.37
C ALA A 59 1.00 -11.84 -4.99
N VAL A 60 1.02 -12.73 -5.99
CA VAL A 60 1.06 -14.19 -5.76
C VAL A 60 2.35 -14.58 -5.03
N LEU A 61 3.50 -14.08 -5.48
CA LEU A 61 4.78 -14.35 -4.83
C LEU A 61 4.81 -13.81 -3.38
N HIS A 62 4.26 -12.62 -3.15
CA HIS A 62 4.14 -12.06 -1.80
C HIS A 62 3.28 -12.96 -0.89
N ASN A 63 2.14 -13.45 -1.39
CA ASN A 63 1.24 -14.32 -0.63
C ASN A 63 1.87 -15.68 -0.29
N ILE A 64 2.83 -16.16 -1.08
CA ILE A 64 3.61 -17.36 -0.78
C ILE A 64 4.74 -17.05 0.22
N ALA A 65 5.42 -15.92 0.05
CA ALA A 65 6.56 -15.53 0.89
C ALA A 65 6.17 -15.22 2.35
N CYS A 66 4.97 -14.65 2.58
CA CYS A 66 4.46 -14.33 3.91
C CYS A 66 4.34 -15.54 4.86
N PRO A 67 3.63 -16.63 4.51
CA PRO A 67 3.55 -17.82 5.37
C PRO A 67 4.88 -18.56 5.51
N ASN A 68 5.76 -18.47 4.50
CA ASN A 68 7.12 -19.04 4.55
C ASN A 68 8.09 -18.23 5.42
N ASN A 69 7.64 -17.09 5.98
CA ASN A 69 8.45 -16.17 6.78
C ASN A 69 9.77 -15.77 6.09
N GLU A 70 9.71 -15.58 4.77
CA GLU A 70 10.88 -15.18 4.00
C GLU A 70 11.36 -13.79 4.41
N ALA A 71 12.67 -13.66 4.61
CA ALA A 71 13.29 -12.38 4.93
C ALA A 71 12.96 -11.31 3.87
N MET A 72 12.92 -10.05 4.31
CA MET A 72 12.79 -8.92 3.40
C MET A 72 14.11 -8.73 2.64
N PRO A 73 14.06 -8.51 1.31
CA PRO A 73 15.25 -8.15 0.57
C PRO A 73 15.74 -6.78 1.06
N PRO A 74 17.07 -6.54 1.04
CA PRO A 74 17.60 -5.22 1.33
C PRO A 74 17.10 -4.23 0.28
N ILE A 75 16.72 -3.04 0.74
CA ILE A 75 16.33 -1.93 -0.12
C ILE A 75 17.38 -0.81 -0.02
N SER A 76 17.62 -0.13 -1.14
CA SER A 76 18.45 1.06 -1.20
C SER A 76 17.75 2.27 -0.57
N PRO A 77 18.49 3.31 -0.15
CA PRO A 77 17.89 4.55 0.37
C PRO A 77 16.91 5.20 -0.62
N GLU A 78 17.20 5.12 -1.92
CA GLU A 78 16.33 5.63 -2.99
C GLU A 78 14.98 4.91 -3.02
N GLN A 79 15.01 3.58 -2.90
CA GLN A 79 13.80 2.76 -2.84
C GLN A 79 13.00 3.04 -1.56
N GLU A 80 13.67 3.20 -0.43
CA GLU A 80 13.03 3.54 0.84
C GLU A 80 12.33 4.91 0.77
N ASN A 81 12.98 5.91 0.19
CA ASN A 81 12.40 7.24 -0.02
C ASN A 81 11.16 7.18 -0.91
N ALA A 82 11.21 6.42 -2.01
CA ALA A 82 10.06 6.24 -2.90
C ALA A 82 8.87 5.57 -2.18
N ILE A 83 9.13 4.61 -1.30
CA ILE A 83 8.09 3.93 -0.52
C ILE A 83 7.46 4.88 0.51
N ASN A 84 8.28 5.63 1.24
CA ASN A 84 7.83 6.53 2.31
C ASN A 84 7.04 7.74 1.79
N MET A 85 7.43 8.30 0.64
CA MET A 85 6.68 9.39 0.00
C MET A 85 5.24 8.98 -0.34
N ASN A 86 5.04 7.74 -0.77
CA ASN A 86 3.72 7.18 -1.05
C ASN A 86 2.89 6.92 0.22
N LEU A 87 3.50 6.58 1.36
CA LEU A 87 2.80 6.38 2.63
C LEU A 87 2.32 7.70 3.23
N ASN A 88 3.16 8.74 3.18
CA ASN A 88 2.84 10.05 3.75
C ASN A 88 1.69 10.75 3.03
N LEU A 89 1.53 10.55 1.72
CA LEU A 89 0.38 11.04 0.95
C LEU A 89 -0.95 10.39 1.35
N ASN A 90 -0.94 9.19 1.93
CA ASN A 90 -2.15 8.52 2.41
C ASN A 90 -2.51 8.93 3.84
N LEU A 91 -1.50 9.25 4.66
CA LEU A 91 -1.67 9.74 6.03
C LEU A 91 -2.09 11.22 6.11
N THR A 92 -1.77 12.05 5.11
CA THR A 92 -2.17 13.48 5.07
C THR A 92 -3.58 13.72 4.51
N ARG A 93 -4.32 12.67 4.12
CA ARG A 93 -5.70 12.77 3.62
C ARG A 93 -6.76 12.55 4.69
N TYR A 94 -6.37 12.71 5.96
CA TYR A 94 -7.20 12.60 7.15
C TYR A 94 -6.80 13.65 8.16
#